data_AF-A0AAD4W3Z4-F1
#
_entry.id   AF-A0AAD4W3Z4-F1
#
_cell.length_a   1.000
_cell.length_b   1.000
_cell.length_c   1.000
_cell.angle_alpha   90.00
_cell.angle_beta   90.00
_cell.angle_gamma   90.00
#
_symmetry.space_group_name_H-M   'P 1'
#
loop_
_entity.id
_entity.type
_entity.pdbx_description
1 polymer ?
#
loop_
_entity_poly.entity_id
_entity_poly.type
_entity_poly.pdbx_seq_one_letter_code
_entity_poly.pdbx_strand_id
1 'polypeptide(L)'
;MRFDTGQVPTDFEGYRYPFDVHDRFWYAYDRDDWTQLSTSQTIDSGSSNDYQPPPIVMRTAATPRRANASLDFFWLPADDKASYYVYMHFAEVEKLQANQSRLQYITRNGQVFYELFAPDYLYTNTIFSPAALSGGQYNFSIRKAENSTLPPILNAIEIYTLKEFLELETNQEDIDAINIIKSTYKIKKNWQGDPCAPHLLVGRCKV
;
A
#
# COMPACT_ATOMS: atom_id res chain seq x y z
N MET A 1 3.27 -7.10 1.57
CA MET A 1 2.69 -6.55 2.83
C MET A 1 2.00 -5.23 2.50
N ARG A 2 1.00 -4.83 3.29
CA ARG A 2 0.29 -3.55 3.11
C ARG A 2 0.07 -2.92 4.47
N PHE A 3 0.40 -1.65 4.60
CA PHE A 3 0.38 -0.91 5.85
C PHE A 3 -0.49 0.33 5.70
N ASP A 4 -1.47 0.46 6.60
CA ASP A 4 -2.18 1.70 6.84
C ASP A 4 -1.43 2.48 7.92
N THR A 5 -0.87 3.62 7.56
CA THR A 5 -0.07 4.45 8.47
C THR A 5 -0.90 5.48 9.22
N GLY A 6 -2.13 5.74 8.76
CA GLY A 6 -3.05 6.66 9.39
C GLY A 6 -3.97 6.01 10.44
N GLN A 7 -3.98 4.67 10.52
CA GLN A 7 -4.75 3.93 11.51
C GLN A 7 -4.14 4.02 12.91
N VAL A 8 -4.98 4.34 13.90
CA VAL A 8 -4.66 4.12 15.32
C VAL A 8 -5.22 2.76 15.72
N PRO A 9 -4.43 1.84 16.30
CA PRO A 9 -4.91 0.51 16.67
C PRO A 9 -6.08 0.61 17.66
N THR A 10 -7.26 0.14 17.25
CA THR A 10 -8.44 -0.02 18.12
C THR A 10 -8.86 -1.47 18.03
N ASP A 11 -8.35 -2.32 18.92
CA ASP A 11 -8.59 -3.79 19.05
C ASP A 11 -8.38 -4.67 17.78
N PHE A 12 -8.28 -4.07 16.59
CA PHE A 12 -8.07 -4.68 15.30
C PHE A 12 -6.66 -4.35 14.80
N GLU A 13 -5.87 -5.38 14.53
CA GLU A 13 -4.52 -5.25 13.94
C GLU A 13 -4.55 -4.77 12.47
N GLY A 14 -5.74 -4.61 11.87
CA GLY A 14 -5.91 -4.22 10.48
C GLY A 14 -7.33 -4.32 9.94
N TYR A 15 -7.49 -4.01 8.64
CA TYR A 15 -8.77 -4.07 7.92
C TYR A 15 -8.71 -4.96 6.68
N ARG A 16 -9.88 -5.48 6.30
CA ARG A 16 -10.14 -6.33 5.13
C ARG A 16 -11.52 -5.99 4.55
N TYR A 17 -12.15 -6.88 3.80
CA TYR A 17 -13.58 -6.79 3.54
C TYR A 17 -14.38 -6.53 4.85
N PRO A 18 -15.39 -5.63 4.85
CA PRO A 18 -15.97 -4.91 3.72
C PRO A 18 -15.30 -3.57 3.37
N PHE A 19 -14.18 -3.23 4.02
CA PHE A 19 -13.51 -1.94 3.83
C PHE A 19 -12.63 -1.89 2.58
N ASP A 20 -12.12 -3.03 2.13
CA ASP A 20 -11.44 -3.18 0.84
C ASP A 20 -12.25 -4.10 -0.07
N VAL A 21 -12.67 -3.58 -1.23
CA VAL A 21 -13.45 -4.33 -2.23
C VAL A 21 -12.67 -5.49 -2.84
N HIS A 22 -11.34 -5.44 -2.76
CA HIS A 22 -10.44 -6.50 -3.21
C HIS A 22 -10.03 -7.45 -2.08
N ASP A 23 -10.64 -7.33 -0.90
CA ASP A 23 -10.35 -8.10 0.32
C ASP A 23 -8.84 -8.18 0.69
N ARG A 24 -8.08 -7.14 0.31
CA ARG A 24 -6.66 -7.03 0.70
C ARG A 24 -6.59 -6.70 2.18
N PHE A 25 -5.70 -7.37 2.90
CA PHE A 25 -5.44 -7.06 4.31
C PHE A 25 -4.48 -5.90 4.43
N TRP A 26 -4.86 -4.92 5.24
CA TRP A 26 -4.07 -3.73 5.60
C TRP A 26 -3.72 -3.82 7.08
N TYR A 27 -2.42 -3.89 7.39
CA TYR A 27 -1.93 -3.87 8.77
C TYR A 27 -1.88 -2.44 9.29
N ALA A 28 -2.31 -2.20 10.52
CA ALA A 28 -2.04 -0.94 11.19
C ALA A 28 -0.52 -0.76 11.33
N TYR A 29 -0.01 0.43 11.01
CA TYR A 29 1.39 0.79 11.19
C TYR A 29 1.46 2.05 12.05
N ASP A 30 1.61 1.82 13.36
CA ASP A 30 1.71 2.87 14.35
C ASP A 30 3.15 3.01 14.87
N ARG A 31 3.53 4.24 15.19
CA ARG A 31 4.85 4.58 15.71
C ARG A 31 4.75 5.72 16.72
N ASP A 32 5.47 5.60 17.82
CA ASP A 32 5.47 6.59 18.90
C ASP A 32 5.91 7.99 18.43
N ASP A 33 6.80 8.07 17.44
CA ASP A 33 7.30 9.33 16.89
C ASP A 33 6.35 9.97 15.84
N TRP A 34 5.28 9.26 15.48
CA TRP A 34 4.29 9.69 14.49
C TRP A 34 2.98 10.09 15.17
N THR A 35 2.18 10.87 14.46
CA THR A 35 0.80 11.22 14.81
C THR A 35 -0.04 11.19 13.55
N GLN A 36 -1.36 11.14 13.70
CA GLN A 36 -2.27 10.94 12.60
C GLN A 36 -3.03 12.22 12.23
N LEU A 37 -3.25 12.40 10.94
CA LEU A 37 -4.18 13.37 10.36
C LEU A 37 -5.35 12.59 9.75
N SER A 38 -6.54 13.20 9.74
CA SER A 38 -7.72 12.55 9.19
C SER A 38 -8.67 13.55 8.55
N THR A 39 -9.51 13.05 7.64
CA THR A 39 -10.59 13.82 7.03
C THR A 39 -11.86 12.99 6.95
N SER A 40 -13.01 13.65 7.10
CA SER A 40 -14.32 13.05 6.87
C SER A 40 -14.77 13.16 5.40
N GLN A 41 -14.01 13.86 4.57
CA GLN A 41 -14.34 14.08 3.16
C GLN A 41 -14.07 12.82 2.32
N THR A 42 -14.71 12.76 1.15
CA THR A 42 -14.48 11.69 0.18
C THR A 42 -13.17 11.92 -0.55
N ILE A 43 -12.30 10.92 -0.53
CA ILE A 43 -11.09 10.86 -1.36
C ILE A 43 -11.48 10.31 -2.74
N ASP A 44 -10.84 10.81 -3.80
CA ASP A 44 -11.04 10.39 -5.19
C ASP A 44 -12.48 10.63 -5.68
N SER A 45 -13.04 11.78 -5.32
CA SER A 45 -14.35 12.20 -5.82
C SER A 45 -14.26 12.54 -7.31
N GLY A 46 -14.65 11.60 -8.17
CA GLY A 46 -14.75 11.79 -9.63
C GLY A 46 -13.57 11.27 -10.44
N SER A 47 -12.61 10.61 -9.80
CA SER A 47 -11.52 9.87 -10.44
C SER A 47 -11.23 8.61 -9.63
N SER A 48 -10.43 7.69 -10.16
CA SER A 48 -9.94 6.56 -9.38
C SER A 48 -8.46 6.38 -9.66
N ASN A 49 -7.67 6.23 -8.61
CA ASN A 49 -6.30 5.78 -8.75
C ASN A 49 -6.27 4.32 -9.23
N ASP A 50 -5.34 3.98 -10.14
CA ASP A 50 -5.25 2.63 -10.73
C ASP A 50 -5.02 1.52 -9.71
N TYR A 51 -4.37 1.84 -8.58
CA TYR A 51 -4.07 0.90 -7.50
C TYR A 51 -5.22 0.74 -6.50
N GLN A 52 -6.21 1.64 -6.58
CA GLN A 52 -7.46 1.61 -5.81
C GLN A 52 -7.28 1.29 -4.31
N PRO A 53 -6.35 1.94 -3.56
CA PRO A 53 -6.31 1.73 -2.11
C PRO A 53 -7.66 2.10 -1.49
N PRO A 54 -8.11 1.39 -0.44
CA PRO A 54 -9.46 1.57 0.07
C PRO A 54 -9.64 2.98 0.68
N PRO A 55 -10.82 3.61 0.53
CA PRO A 55 -11.04 4.98 1.01
C PRO A 55 -10.81 5.17 2.51
N ILE A 56 -11.01 4.13 3.33
CA ILE A 56 -10.75 4.21 4.78
C ILE A 56 -9.28 4.48 5.09
N VAL A 57 -8.36 3.86 4.33
CA VAL A 57 -6.91 4.02 4.46
C VAL A 57 -6.51 5.40 3.96
N MET A 58 -7.06 5.84 2.82
CA MET A 58 -6.68 7.12 2.23
C MET A 58 -7.26 8.35 2.94
N ARG A 59 -8.28 8.19 3.80
CA ARG A 59 -8.84 9.27 4.62
C ARG A 59 -7.96 9.64 5.82
N THR A 60 -6.95 8.83 6.11
CA THR A 60 -6.02 9.02 7.21
C THR A 60 -4.59 9.06 6.70
N ALA A 61 -3.72 9.79 7.40
CA ALA A 61 -2.30 9.85 7.07
C ALA A 61 -1.45 9.97 8.33
N ALA A 62 -0.29 9.32 8.34
CA ALA A 62 0.76 9.60 9.30
C ALA A 62 1.44 10.94 8.99
N THR A 63 1.82 11.65 10.05
CA THR A 63 2.73 12.79 10.00
C THR A 63 3.65 12.78 11.23
N PRO A 64 4.90 13.27 11.15
CA PRO A 64 5.79 13.30 12.30
C PRO A 64 5.26 14.19 13.43
N ARG A 65 5.43 13.78 14.69
CA ARG A 65 5.07 14.61 15.87
C ARG A 65 5.87 15.90 15.95
N ARG A 66 7.10 15.90 15.42
CA ARG A 66 7.98 17.07 15.39
C ARG A 66 7.95 17.67 13.99
N ALA A 67 7.69 18.97 13.89
CA ALA A 67 7.41 19.67 12.62
C ALA A 67 8.50 19.53 11.52
N ASN A 68 9.76 19.28 11.89
CA ASN A 68 10.88 19.11 10.95
C ASN A 68 11.46 17.69 10.95
N ALA A 69 10.81 16.73 11.59
CA ALA A 69 11.20 15.32 11.52
C ALA A 69 10.75 14.69 10.19
N SER A 70 11.34 13.55 9.86
CA SER A 70 10.94 12.70 8.74
C SER A 70 9.98 11.61 9.19
N LEU A 71 9.24 11.05 8.23
CA LEU A 71 8.58 9.75 8.40
C LEU A 71 9.58 8.68 7.95
N ASP A 72 10.18 7.97 8.90
CA ASP A 72 11.14 6.92 8.63
C ASP A 72 10.50 5.53 8.69
N PHE A 73 10.57 4.81 7.57
CA PHE A 73 10.08 3.45 7.42
C PHE A 73 11.27 2.51 7.21
N PHE A 74 11.51 1.67 8.21
CA PHE A 74 12.55 0.66 8.17
C PHE A 74 11.94 -0.68 7.80
N TRP A 75 12.50 -1.31 6.77
CA TRP A 75 12.07 -2.63 6.36
C TRP A 75 13.27 -3.51 6.03
N LEU A 76 13.29 -4.68 6.69
CA LEU A 76 14.23 -5.75 6.43
C LEU A 76 13.49 -6.87 5.70
N PRO A 77 13.82 -7.16 4.43
CA PRO A 77 13.23 -8.28 3.72
C PRO A 77 13.61 -9.62 4.35
N ALA A 78 12.70 -10.59 4.30
CA ALA A 78 12.96 -11.94 4.81
C ALA A 78 13.89 -12.75 3.91
N ASP A 79 13.83 -12.50 2.60
CA ASP A 79 14.67 -13.12 1.58
C ASP A 79 15.52 -12.04 0.92
N ASP A 80 16.84 -12.08 1.12
CA ASP A 80 17.79 -11.11 0.58
C ASP A 80 18.08 -11.31 -0.91
N LYS A 81 17.62 -12.41 -1.51
CA LYS A 81 17.75 -12.70 -2.94
C LYS A 81 16.50 -12.34 -3.72
N ALA A 82 15.36 -12.22 -3.04
CA ALA A 82 14.13 -11.82 -3.68
C ALA A 82 14.18 -10.36 -4.15
N SER A 83 13.37 -10.10 -5.16
CA SER A 83 13.16 -8.77 -5.74
C SER A 83 11.86 -8.17 -5.22
N TYR A 84 11.82 -6.85 -5.02
CA TYR A 84 10.68 -6.20 -4.38
C TYR A 84 10.22 -4.95 -5.11
N TYR A 85 8.92 -4.69 -5.09
CA TYR A 85 8.33 -3.42 -5.51
C TYR A 85 7.71 -2.73 -4.32
N VAL A 86 7.94 -1.42 -4.20
CA VAL A 86 7.38 -0.59 -3.13
C VAL A 86 6.44 0.43 -3.76
N TYR A 87 5.26 0.58 -3.16
CA TYR A 87 4.25 1.56 -3.52
C TYR A 87 3.94 2.36 -2.26
N MET A 88 3.93 3.68 -2.39
CA MET A 88 3.58 4.61 -1.33
C MET A 88 2.41 5.46 -1.81
N HIS A 89 1.34 5.48 -1.03
CA HIS A 89 0.10 6.17 -1.36
C HIS A 89 -0.01 7.45 -0.54
N PHE A 90 -0.34 8.54 -1.23
CA PHE A 90 -0.45 9.87 -0.67
C PHE A 90 -1.77 10.52 -1.08
N ALA A 91 -2.42 11.18 -0.14
CA ALA A 91 -3.52 12.11 -0.39
C ALA A 91 -3.43 13.22 0.67
N GLU A 92 -3.50 14.48 0.26
CA GLU A 92 -3.57 15.57 1.23
C GLU A 92 -4.98 15.58 1.85
N VAL A 93 -5.03 15.32 3.16
CA VAL A 93 -6.27 15.18 3.93
C VAL A 93 -6.69 16.50 4.60
N GLU A 94 -5.78 17.47 4.71
CA GLU A 94 -6.04 18.79 5.28
C GLU A 94 -6.24 19.83 4.18
N LYS A 95 -7.26 20.68 4.33
CA LYS A 95 -7.42 21.84 3.43
C LYS A 95 -6.43 22.93 3.79
N LEU A 96 -5.34 23.02 3.04
CA LEU A 96 -4.27 23.97 3.29
C LEU A 96 -4.73 25.42 3.06
N GLN A 97 -4.32 26.33 3.96
CA GLN A 97 -4.51 27.77 3.79
C GLN A 97 -3.52 28.33 2.75
N ALA A 98 -3.77 29.55 2.25
CA ALA A 98 -2.92 30.16 1.20
C ALA A 98 -1.45 30.36 1.62
N ASN A 99 -1.16 30.45 2.92
CA ASN A 99 0.19 30.56 3.47
C ASN A 99 0.78 29.21 3.92
N GLN A 100 0.07 28.10 3.67
CA GLN A 100 0.50 26.76 4.02
C GLN A 100 0.84 25.96 2.77
N SER A 101 1.94 25.22 2.84
CA SER A 101 2.38 24.28 1.82
C SER A 101 2.84 22.99 2.50
N ARG A 102 2.59 21.87 1.82
CA ARG A 102 3.17 20.57 2.13
C ARG A 102 3.96 20.07 0.94
N LEU A 103 5.26 20.30 0.98
CA LEU A 103 6.21 19.84 -0.01
C LEU A 103 7.16 18.83 0.62
N GLN A 104 7.29 17.68 -0.02
CA GLN A 104 8.03 16.54 0.50
C GLN A 104 8.78 15.80 -0.60
N TYR A 105 9.81 15.07 -0.21
CA TYR A 105 10.59 14.19 -1.10
C TYR A 105 10.92 12.90 -0.36
N ILE A 106 11.29 11.86 -1.11
CA ILE A 106 11.52 10.53 -0.57
C ILE A 106 12.97 10.16 -0.79
N THR A 107 13.63 9.70 0.27
CA THR A 107 14.96 9.10 0.19
C THR A 107 14.92 7.63 0.55
N ARG A 108 15.74 6.83 -0.11
CA ARG A 108 15.98 5.41 0.20
C ARG A 108 17.46 5.22 0.47
N ASN A 109 17.80 4.73 1.65
CA ASN A 109 19.18 4.51 2.09
C ASN A 109 20.08 5.75 1.91
N GLY A 110 19.52 6.93 2.20
CA GLY A 110 20.19 8.23 2.08
C GLY A 110 20.26 8.82 0.66
N GLN A 111 19.84 8.07 -0.37
CA GLN A 111 19.77 8.56 -1.75
C GLN A 111 18.36 9.00 -2.12
N VAL A 112 18.21 9.96 -3.02
CA VAL A 112 16.89 10.39 -3.52
C VAL A 112 16.23 9.22 -4.25
N PHE A 113 15.03 8.85 -3.78
CA PHE A 113 14.17 7.84 -4.38
C PHE A 113 13.09 8.46 -5.24
N TYR A 114 12.51 9.56 -4.75
CA TYR A 114 11.55 10.37 -5.49
C TYR A 114 11.79 11.84 -5.19
N GLU A 115 11.71 12.67 -6.22
CA GLU A 115 11.95 14.10 -6.15
C GLU A 115 10.85 14.83 -5.39
N LEU A 116 10.92 16.17 -5.40
CA LEU A 116 10.00 17.03 -4.67
C LEU A 116 8.58 16.97 -5.24
N PHE A 117 7.58 16.76 -4.37
CA PHE A 117 6.17 16.77 -4.76
C PHE A 117 5.26 17.30 -3.64
N ALA A 118 4.03 17.65 -4.03
CA ALA A 118 2.92 17.94 -3.13
C ALA A 118 1.84 16.85 -3.31
N PRO A 119 1.34 16.22 -2.23
CA PRO A 119 0.16 15.38 -2.32
C PRO A 119 -1.07 16.19 -2.76
N ASP A 120 -1.92 15.60 -3.60
CA ASP A 120 -3.11 16.26 -4.10
C ASP A 120 -4.23 16.27 -3.04
N TYR A 121 -4.90 17.40 -2.86
CA TYR A 121 -5.98 17.53 -1.87
C TYR A 121 -7.16 16.63 -2.23
N LEU A 122 -7.44 15.65 -1.36
CA LEU A 122 -8.47 14.63 -1.51
C LEU A 122 -8.34 13.73 -2.75
N TYR A 123 -7.15 13.64 -3.34
CA TYR A 123 -6.88 12.74 -4.46
C TYR A 123 -5.67 11.85 -4.17
N THR A 124 -5.80 10.57 -4.48
CA THR A 124 -4.77 9.57 -4.26
C THR A 124 -3.73 9.63 -5.36
N ASN A 125 -2.48 9.87 -4.96
CA ASN A 125 -1.31 9.75 -5.80
C ASN A 125 -0.40 8.62 -5.29
N THR A 126 0.13 7.82 -6.21
CA THR A 126 0.92 6.62 -5.87
C THR A 126 2.31 6.75 -6.45
N ILE A 127 3.32 6.80 -5.58
CA ILE A 127 4.73 6.76 -5.95
C ILE A 127 5.22 5.33 -5.79
N PHE A 128 5.88 4.80 -6.81
CA PHE A 128 6.32 3.41 -6.82
C PHE A 128 7.75 3.27 -7.33
N SER A 129 8.38 2.15 -6.99
CA SER A 129 9.69 1.78 -7.55
C SER A 129 9.52 1.35 -9.02
N PRO A 130 10.12 2.04 -10.00
CA PRO A 130 9.95 1.70 -11.43
C PRO A 130 10.66 0.40 -11.82
N ALA A 131 11.66 -0.02 -11.03
CA ALA A 131 12.37 -1.28 -11.19
C ALA A 131 12.35 -2.04 -9.86
N ALA A 132 12.46 -3.36 -9.96
CA ALA A 132 12.60 -4.24 -8.81
C ALA A 132 13.81 -3.83 -7.95
N LEU A 133 13.57 -3.78 -6.64
CA LEU A 133 14.59 -3.53 -5.64
C LEU A 133 15.19 -4.87 -5.21
N SER A 134 16.48 -5.06 -5.46
CA SER A 134 17.20 -6.29 -5.16
C SER A 134 17.72 -6.29 -3.73
N GLY A 135 17.23 -7.21 -2.88
CA GLY A 135 17.84 -7.57 -1.60
C GLY A 135 18.16 -6.44 -0.61
N GLY A 136 18.75 -6.80 0.54
CA GLY A 136 19.30 -5.83 1.49
C GLY A 136 18.28 -5.03 2.30
N GLN A 137 18.78 -4.15 3.16
CA GLN A 137 17.98 -3.36 4.08
C GLN A 137 17.47 -2.09 3.40
N TYR A 138 16.19 -1.78 3.59
CA TYR A 138 15.56 -0.58 3.06
C TYR A 138 15.18 0.37 4.19
N ASN A 139 15.79 1.56 4.16
CA ASN A 139 15.39 2.68 4.99
C ASN A 139 14.82 3.78 4.09
N PHE A 140 13.50 3.89 4.09
CA PHE A 140 12.79 4.96 3.41
C PHE A 140 12.55 6.10 4.38
N SER A 141 12.86 7.32 3.97
CA SER A 141 12.55 8.53 4.74
C SER A 141 11.78 9.49 3.85
N ILE A 142 10.60 9.90 4.30
CA ILE A 142 9.83 10.96 3.66
C ILE A 142 10.13 12.24 4.44
N ARG A 143 10.66 13.24 3.73
CA ARG A 143 11.28 14.41 4.34
C ARG A 143 10.55 15.67 3.92
N LYS A 144 10.40 16.58 4.87
CA LYS A 144 9.94 17.94 4.63
C LYS A 144 10.95 18.68 3.74
N ALA A 145 10.46 19.40 2.72
CA ALA A 145 11.28 20.32 1.95
C ALA A 145 11.53 21.63 2.72
N GLU A 146 12.66 22.30 2.45
CA GLU A 146 13.03 23.52 3.17
C GLU A 146 11.99 24.65 3.02
N ASN A 147 11.34 24.73 1.87
CA ASN A 147 10.29 25.71 1.56
C ASN A 147 8.87 25.24 1.95
N SER A 148 8.73 24.06 2.55
CA SER A 148 7.45 23.56 3.06
C SER A 148 7.16 24.18 4.41
N THR A 149 5.92 24.58 4.68
CA THR A 149 5.51 25.00 6.02
C THR A 149 5.12 23.81 6.89
N LEU A 150 4.50 22.80 6.29
CA LEU A 150 3.94 21.64 6.98
C LEU A 150 4.87 20.42 6.91
N PRO A 151 4.82 19.52 7.91
CA PRO A 151 5.55 18.27 7.92
C PRO A 151 5.07 17.31 6.80
N PRO A 152 5.85 16.29 6.41
CA PRO A 152 5.43 15.34 5.39
C PRO A 152 4.24 14.50 5.86
N ILE A 153 3.52 13.91 4.91
CA ILE A 153 2.46 12.93 5.16
C ILE A 153 2.69 11.65 4.38
N LEU A 154 2.09 10.56 4.86
CA LEU A 154 2.01 9.27 4.20
C LEU A 154 0.68 8.62 4.58
N ASN A 155 -0.06 8.07 3.63
CA ASN A 155 -1.33 7.40 3.95
C ASN A 155 -1.08 5.89 4.09
N ALA A 156 -0.40 5.30 3.11
CA ALA A 156 -0.20 3.87 3.06
C ALA A 156 1.08 3.43 2.35
N ILE A 157 1.55 2.22 2.67
CA ILE A 157 2.69 1.57 2.01
C ILE A 157 2.30 0.16 1.61
N GLU A 158 2.57 -0.23 0.36
CA GLU A 158 2.52 -1.61 -0.09
C GLU A 158 3.92 -2.08 -0.53
N ILE A 159 4.25 -3.33 -0.18
CA ILE A 159 5.51 -3.98 -0.57
C ILE A 159 5.16 -5.32 -1.20
N TYR A 160 5.50 -5.49 -2.46
CA TYR A 160 5.29 -6.72 -3.22
C TYR A 160 6.63 -7.43 -3.38
N THR A 161 6.64 -8.73 -3.12
CA THR A 161 7.79 -9.59 -3.40
C THR A 161 7.55 -10.26 -4.73
N LEU A 162 8.47 -10.09 -5.66
CA LEU A 162 8.50 -10.85 -6.90
C LEU A 162 8.83 -12.29 -6.55
N LYS A 163 7.88 -13.19 -6.79
CA LYS A 163 8.11 -14.63 -6.73
C LYS A 163 8.32 -15.12 -8.15
N GLU A 164 9.50 -15.65 -8.42
CA GLU A 164 9.71 -16.45 -9.63
C GLU A 164 9.09 -17.83 -9.39
N PHE A 165 7.98 -18.09 -10.07
CA PHE A 165 7.41 -19.42 -10.11
C PHE A 165 8.17 -20.22 -11.17
N LEU A 166 9.00 -21.16 -10.72
CA LEU A 166 9.68 -22.13 -11.59
C LEU A 166 8.79 -23.32 -11.97
N GLU A 167 7.59 -23.40 -11.38
CA GLU A 167 6.60 -24.43 -11.62
C GLU A 167 5.63 -24.02 -12.73
N LEU A 168 5.10 -25.02 -13.43
CA LEU A 168 4.07 -24.81 -14.46
C LEU A 168 2.82 -24.19 -13.82
N GLU A 169 2.14 -23.34 -14.59
CA GLU A 169 0.80 -22.87 -14.27
C GLU A 169 -0.17 -24.05 -14.01
N THR A 170 -1.33 -23.73 -13.45
CA THR A 170 -2.41 -24.69 -13.16
C THR A 170 -2.63 -25.67 -14.30
N ASN A 171 -2.70 -26.96 -13.98
CA ASN A 171 -2.93 -28.01 -14.99
C ASN A 171 -4.23 -27.72 -15.74
N GLN A 172 -4.18 -27.76 -17.07
CA GLN A 172 -5.32 -27.52 -17.94
C GLN A 172 -6.51 -28.44 -17.60
N GLU A 173 -6.27 -29.66 -17.15
CA GLU A 173 -7.33 -30.59 -16.73
C GLU A 173 -8.13 -30.08 -15.51
N ASP A 174 -7.47 -29.39 -14.57
CA ASP A 174 -8.12 -28.79 -13.39
C ASP A 174 -8.96 -27.57 -13.81
N ILE A 175 -8.45 -26.77 -14.75
CA ILE A 175 -9.18 -25.64 -15.36
C ILE A 175 -10.44 -26.15 -16.05
N ASP A 176 -10.32 -27.23 -16.83
CA ASP A 176 -11.42 -27.84 -17.57
C ASP A 176 -12.48 -28.41 -16.62
N ALA A 177 -12.06 -29.10 -15.56
CA ALA A 177 -12.96 -29.62 -14.54
C ALA A 177 -13.76 -28.49 -13.86
N ILE A 178 -13.12 -27.37 -13.51
CA ILE A 178 -13.79 -26.20 -12.93
C ILE A 178 -14.79 -25.58 -13.92
N ASN A 179 -14.44 -25.51 -15.20
CA ASN A 179 -15.34 -25.01 -16.25
C ASN A 179 -16.56 -25.93 -16.45
N ILE A 180 -16.40 -27.25 -16.35
CA ILE A 180 -17.50 -28.22 -16.38
C ILE A 180 -18.43 -28.03 -15.18
N ILE A 181 -17.89 -27.85 -13.98
CA ILE A 181 -18.71 -27.59 -12.78
C ILE A 181 -19.49 -26.28 -12.95
N LYS A 182 -18.83 -25.20 -13.40
CA LYS A 182 -19.49 -23.91 -13.66
C LYS A 182 -20.65 -24.04 -14.64
N SER A 183 -20.46 -24.78 -15.73
CA SER A 183 -21.50 -24.98 -16.75
C SER A 183 -22.65 -25.84 -16.22
N THR A 184 -22.35 -26.95 -15.53
CA THR A 184 -23.33 -27.88 -14.95
C THR A 184 -24.27 -27.18 -13.97
N TYR A 185 -23.71 -26.41 -13.05
CA TYR A 185 -24.47 -25.71 -12.01
C TYR A 185 -24.94 -24.31 -12.41
N LYS A 186 -24.72 -23.90 -13.67
CA LYS A 186 -25.11 -22.59 -14.22
C LYS A 186 -24.65 -21.44 -13.32
N ILE A 187 -23.43 -21.52 -12.79
CA ILE A 187 -22.87 -20.51 -11.90
C ILE A 187 -22.52 -19.27 -12.73
N LYS A 188 -23.25 -18.17 -12.52
CA LYS A 188 -23.12 -16.94 -13.33
C LYS A 188 -22.36 -15.80 -12.65
N LYS A 189 -22.08 -15.87 -11.33
CA LYS A 189 -21.40 -14.81 -10.56
C LYS A 189 -20.58 -15.37 -9.41
N ASN A 190 -19.53 -14.62 -9.02
CA ASN A 190 -18.72 -14.72 -7.79
C ASN A 190 -17.60 -15.78 -7.74
N TRP A 191 -17.23 -16.41 -8.85
CA TRP A 191 -16.04 -17.30 -8.86
C TRP A 191 -14.84 -16.56 -9.44
N GLN A 192 -14.15 -15.81 -8.60
CA GLN A 192 -12.91 -15.11 -8.92
C GLN A 192 -11.77 -15.72 -8.10
N GLY A 193 -10.74 -16.21 -8.77
CA GLY A 193 -9.59 -16.87 -8.17
C GLY A 193 -8.96 -17.82 -9.19
N ASP A 194 -7.65 -17.69 -9.35
CA ASP A 194 -6.86 -18.65 -10.13
C ASP A 194 -6.74 -19.94 -9.30
N PRO A 195 -7.16 -21.12 -9.79
CA PRO A 195 -7.03 -22.36 -9.05
C PRO A 195 -5.54 -22.63 -8.89
N CYS A 196 -4.97 -22.38 -7.71
CA CYS A 196 -3.54 -22.51 -7.51
C CYS A 196 -3.10 -23.97 -7.67
N ALA A 197 -1.97 -24.22 -8.37
CA ALA A 197 -1.37 -25.54 -8.47
C ALA A 197 -1.09 -26.10 -7.06
N PRO A 198 -1.53 -27.32 -6.73
CA PRO A 198 -1.19 -27.93 -5.46
C PRO A 198 0.17 -28.60 -5.63
N HIS A 199 1.23 -28.04 -5.06
CA HIS A 199 2.16 -28.87 -4.31
C HIS A 199 3.04 -28.06 -3.34
N LEU A 200 3.15 -28.61 -2.13
CA LEU A 200 4.12 -28.26 -1.08
C LEU A 200 3.77 -27.04 -0.20
N LEU A 201 2.88 -27.32 0.75
CA LEU A 201 2.92 -26.89 2.17
C LEU A 201 4.02 -25.86 2.51
N VAL A 202 3.73 -24.56 2.42
CA VAL A 202 3.72 -23.58 3.53
C VAL A 202 3.04 -22.31 3.02
N GLY A 203 1.86 -22.00 3.55
CA GLY A 203 1.16 -20.72 3.33
C GLY A 203 -0.26 -20.88 2.81
N ARG A 204 -1.19 -21.12 3.73
CA ARG A 204 -2.64 -21.28 3.52
C ARG A 204 -3.22 -20.35 2.43
N CYS A 205 -3.68 -20.92 1.33
CA CYS A 205 -4.78 -20.35 0.55
C CYS A 205 -5.99 -20.23 1.48
N LYS A 206 -6.44 -19.02 1.78
CA LYS A 206 -7.74 -18.80 2.42
C LYS A 206 -8.77 -18.60 1.32
N VAL A 207 -9.75 -19.52 1.30
CA VAL A 207 -11.07 -19.37 0.67
C VAL A 207 -11.81 -18.23 1.35
#